data_AF-A0A7C2SUQ2-F1
#
_entry.id   AF-A0A7C2SUQ2-F1
#
_cell.length_a   1.000
_cell.length_b   1.000
_cell.length_c   1.000
_cell.angle_alpha   90.00
_cell.angle_beta   90.00
_cell.angle_gamma   90.00
#
_symmetry.space_group_name_H-M   'P 1'
#
loop_
_entity.id
_entity.type
_entity.pdbx_description
1 polymer ?
#
loop_
_entity_poly.entity_id
_entity_poly.type
_entity_poly.pdbx_seq_one_letter_code
_entity_poly.pdbx_strand_id
1 'polypeptide(L)'
;MERTRHLSLSEEEKARHKQEEFKKRLGGLLRHYEDGLLPAAKLQERIDALRKELAVGNRRAFMDILVDRVDPDGDNDRILELLSGGAPDLHDALKKNLADHRERRRTLDDKTVERLRDELRREGIEGSAVAPNPERDSAYRERLADLRRETMARIEAVL
;
A
#
# COMPACT_ATOMS: atom_id res chain seq x y z
N MET A 1 20.64 -0.59 49.49
CA MET A 1 20.23 -1.91 49.00
C MET A 1 18.72 -1.95 48.88
N GLU A 2 18.24 -2.30 47.68
CA GLU A 2 16.99 -3.04 47.38
C GLU A 2 15.66 -2.42 47.84
N ARG A 3 14.70 -2.12 46.93
CA ARG A 3 13.84 -3.13 46.31
C ARG A 3 13.16 -2.61 45.04
N THR A 4 13.50 -3.21 43.90
CA THR A 4 12.72 -3.25 42.66
C THR A 4 11.44 -4.07 42.88
N ARG A 5 10.27 -3.45 42.92
CA ARG A 5 8.96 -4.13 43.05
C ARG A 5 8.00 -3.72 41.93
N HIS A 6 7.84 -4.66 40.99
CA HIS A 6 6.65 -4.92 40.16
C HIS A 6 6.18 -3.85 39.17
N LEU A 7 6.95 -3.67 38.09
CA LEU A 7 6.41 -3.32 36.77
C LEU A 7 5.69 -4.56 36.19
N SER A 8 4.52 -4.89 36.73
CA SER A 8 3.59 -5.75 36.00
C SER A 8 3.00 -4.89 34.89
N LEU A 9 3.42 -5.14 33.64
CA LEU A 9 2.86 -4.53 32.43
C LEU A 9 1.35 -4.36 32.58
N SER A 10 0.85 -3.14 32.39
CA SER A 10 -0.59 -2.89 32.40
C SER A 10 -1.26 -3.72 31.30
N GLU A 11 -2.55 -4.02 31.43
CA GLU A 11 -3.28 -4.77 30.38
C GLU A 11 -3.21 -4.06 29.02
N GLU A 12 -3.09 -2.72 29.01
CA GLU A 12 -2.86 -1.93 27.79
C GLU A 12 -1.46 -2.18 27.20
N GLU A 13 -0.42 -2.21 28.03
CA GLU A 13 0.94 -2.49 27.57
C GLU A 13 1.06 -3.91 27.02
N LYS A 14 0.43 -4.90 27.68
CA LYS A 14 0.35 -6.28 27.18
C LYS A 14 -0.37 -6.36 25.83
N ALA A 15 -1.46 -5.63 25.65
CA ALA A 15 -2.20 -5.60 24.39
C ALA A 15 -1.37 -4.96 23.27
N ARG A 16 -0.65 -3.87 23.54
CA ARG A 16 0.26 -3.22 22.59
C ARG A 16 1.40 -4.15 22.18
N HIS A 17 2.03 -4.83 23.13
CA HIS A 17 3.07 -5.81 22.83
C HIS A 17 2.59 -6.95 21.93
N LYS A 18 1.41 -7.50 22.20
CA LYS A 18 0.80 -8.54 21.34
C LYS A 18 0.53 -8.02 19.93
N GLN A 19 0.09 -6.78 19.79
CA GLN A 19 -0.13 -6.16 18.48
C GLN A 19 1.18 -5.94 17.71
N GLU A 20 2.21 -5.41 18.37
CA GLU A 20 3.53 -5.20 17.75
C GLU A 20 4.16 -6.54 17.34
N GLU A 21 4.05 -7.56 18.19
CA GLU A 21 4.54 -8.91 17.89
C GLU A 21 3.78 -9.54 16.73
N PHE A 22 2.45 -9.41 16.70
CA PHE A 22 1.62 -9.85 15.58
C PHE A 22 2.07 -9.15 14.29
N LYS A 23 2.25 -7.83 14.33
CA LYS A 23 2.69 -7.05 13.17
C LYS A 23 4.04 -7.54 12.63
N LYS A 24 5.01 -7.72 13.53
CA LYS A 24 6.36 -8.20 13.17
C LYS A 24 6.33 -9.59 12.52
N ARG A 25 5.60 -10.54 13.13
CA ARG A 25 5.52 -11.92 12.63
C ARG A 25 4.72 -12.01 11.33
N LEU A 26 3.60 -11.28 11.21
CA LEU A 26 2.84 -11.17 9.98
C LEU A 26 3.69 -10.59 8.85
N GLY A 27 4.49 -9.56 9.15
CA GLY A 27 5.40 -8.97 8.18
C GLY A 27 6.38 -9.98 7.57
N GLY A 28 6.92 -10.87 8.40
CA GLY A 28 7.79 -11.97 7.96
C GLY A 28 7.08 -13.03 7.12
N LEU A 29 5.86 -13.42 7.51
CA LEU A 29 5.04 -14.37 6.73
C LEU A 29 4.73 -13.85 5.32
N LEU A 30 4.35 -12.58 5.22
CA LEU A 30 4.05 -11.96 3.94
C LEU A 30 5.31 -11.78 3.08
N ARG A 31 6.48 -11.51 3.67
CA ARG A 31 7.75 -11.49 2.91
C ARG A 31 8.07 -12.86 2.32
N HIS A 32 7.91 -13.94 3.10
CA HIS A 32 8.08 -15.30 2.56
C HIS A 32 7.09 -15.63 1.45
N TYR A 33 5.87 -15.08 1.51
CA TYR A 33 4.89 -15.20 0.44
C TYR A 33 5.32 -14.44 -0.82
N GLU A 34 5.78 -13.19 -0.67
CA GLU A 34 6.30 -12.35 -1.75
C GLU A 34 7.54 -12.99 -2.42
N ASP A 35 8.42 -13.61 -1.63
CA ASP A 35 9.60 -14.35 -2.10
C ASP A 35 9.26 -15.72 -2.74
N GLY A 36 7.98 -16.13 -2.75
CA GLY A 36 7.52 -17.42 -3.27
C GLY A 36 7.88 -18.63 -2.40
N LEU A 37 8.42 -18.40 -1.19
CA LEU A 37 8.79 -19.43 -0.21
C LEU A 37 7.58 -19.96 0.58
N LEU A 38 6.44 -19.28 0.50
CA LEU A 38 5.20 -19.65 1.15
C LEU A 38 4.03 -19.57 0.16
N PRO A 39 3.30 -20.65 -0.13
CA PRO A 39 2.10 -20.61 -0.97
C PRO A 39 0.94 -19.84 -0.31
N ALA A 40 0.07 -19.21 -1.12
CA ALA A 40 -1.10 -18.45 -0.66
C ALA A 40 -1.99 -19.25 0.32
N ALA A 41 -2.30 -20.50 -0.01
CA ALA A 41 -3.10 -21.38 0.83
C ALA A 41 -2.47 -21.59 2.23
N LYS A 42 -1.15 -21.70 2.30
CA LYS A 42 -0.41 -21.87 3.57
C LYS A 42 -0.22 -20.56 4.32
N LEU A 43 -0.19 -19.43 3.62
CA LEU A 43 -0.15 -18.11 4.24
C LEU A 43 -1.41 -17.87 5.08
N GLN A 44 -2.60 -18.14 4.54
CA GLN A 44 -3.86 -17.93 5.26
C GLN A 44 -3.93 -18.79 6.54
N GLU A 45 -3.57 -20.07 6.45
CA GLU A 45 -3.49 -20.97 7.62
C GLU A 45 -2.55 -20.40 8.71
N ARG A 46 -1.38 -19.88 8.32
CA ARG A 46 -0.41 -19.32 9.26
C ARG A 46 -0.86 -18.00 9.87
N ILE A 47 -1.55 -17.15 9.10
CA ILE A 47 -2.15 -15.92 9.62
C ILE A 47 -3.20 -16.24 10.68
N ASP A 48 -4.07 -17.22 10.41
CA ASP A 48 -5.12 -17.62 11.34
C ASP A 48 -4.56 -18.28 12.61
N ALA A 49 -3.51 -19.10 12.47
CA ALA A 49 -2.78 -19.65 13.61
C ALA A 49 -2.14 -18.55 14.46
N LEU A 50 -1.49 -17.56 13.82
CA LEU A 50 -0.85 -16.44 14.50
C LEU A 50 -1.86 -15.55 15.24
N ARG A 51 -3.04 -15.30 14.65
CA ARG A 51 -4.13 -14.58 15.30
C ARG A 51 -4.60 -15.28 16.57
N LYS A 52 -4.76 -16.61 16.52
CA LYS A 52 -5.15 -17.44 17.67
C LYS A 52 -4.07 -17.45 18.75
N GLU A 53 -2.81 -17.63 18.37
CA GLU A 53 -1.65 -17.68 19.29
C GLU A 53 -1.54 -16.39 20.11
N LEU A 54 -1.58 -15.22 19.44
CA LEU A 54 -1.40 -13.93 20.10
C LEU A 54 -2.70 -13.35 20.67
N ALA A 55 -3.83 -14.06 20.50
CA ALA A 55 -5.18 -13.59 20.84
C ALA A 55 -5.48 -12.19 20.26
N VAL A 56 -4.95 -11.90 19.06
CA VAL A 56 -5.18 -10.63 18.36
C VAL A 56 -6.40 -10.78 17.47
N GLY A 57 -7.55 -10.37 17.98
CA GLY A 57 -8.81 -10.35 17.22
C GLY A 57 -8.96 -9.12 16.30
N ASN A 58 -8.06 -8.14 16.39
CA ASN A 58 -8.27 -6.88 15.70
C ASN A 58 -7.85 -6.98 14.23
N ARG A 59 -8.86 -6.92 13.33
CA ARG A 59 -8.69 -6.76 11.88
C ARG A 59 -7.68 -5.64 11.57
N ARG A 60 -7.71 -4.53 12.33
CA ARG A 60 -6.90 -3.33 12.11
C ARG A 60 -5.39 -3.59 11.98
N ALA A 61 -4.80 -4.45 12.81
CA ALA A 61 -3.36 -4.70 12.76
C ALA A 61 -2.92 -5.40 11.46
N PHE A 62 -3.81 -6.23 10.89
CA PHE A 62 -3.61 -6.83 9.57
C PHE A 62 -3.76 -5.77 8.48
N MET A 63 -4.75 -4.89 8.59
CA MET A 63 -5.02 -3.82 7.62
C MET A 63 -3.89 -2.80 7.53
N ASP A 64 -3.36 -2.35 8.68
CA ASP A 64 -2.23 -1.41 8.72
C ASP A 64 -1.03 -1.97 7.92
N ILE A 65 -0.72 -3.26 8.06
CA ILE A 65 0.38 -3.90 7.33
C ILE A 65 0.13 -3.99 5.84
N LEU A 66 -1.13 -4.19 5.44
CA LEU A 66 -1.49 -4.22 4.03
C LEU A 66 -1.40 -2.82 3.42
N VAL A 67 -1.90 -1.79 4.11
CA VAL A 67 -1.79 -0.38 3.69
C VAL A 67 -0.32 -0.01 3.44
N ASP A 68 0.58 -0.36 4.37
CA ASP A 68 2.01 -0.06 4.26
C ASP A 68 2.70 -0.71 3.03
N ARG A 69 2.06 -1.69 2.40
CA ARG A 69 2.58 -2.42 1.22
C ARG A 69 1.95 -1.98 -0.08
N VAL A 70 0.85 -1.23 -0.03
CA VAL A 70 0.18 -0.77 -1.25
C VAL A 70 1.00 0.37 -1.86
N ASP A 71 1.38 0.20 -3.12
CA ASP A 71 1.95 1.27 -3.93
C ASP A 71 0.96 1.58 -5.07
N PRO A 72 0.28 2.73 -5.08
CA PRO A 72 -0.69 3.08 -6.12
C PRO A 72 -0.14 3.02 -7.55
N ASP A 73 1.16 3.28 -7.71
CA ASP A 73 1.86 3.25 -9.00
C ASP A 73 2.58 1.93 -9.29
N GLY A 74 2.57 1.01 -8.32
CA GLY A 74 3.26 -0.27 -8.38
C GLY A 74 2.36 -1.45 -8.71
N ASP A 75 2.95 -2.64 -8.66
CA ASP A 75 2.23 -3.91 -8.75
C ASP A 75 1.66 -4.28 -7.38
N ASN A 76 0.34 -4.52 -7.35
CA ASN A 76 -0.41 -4.87 -6.14
C ASN A 76 -1.09 -6.24 -6.26
N ASP A 77 -0.77 -7.03 -7.29
CA ASP A 77 -1.46 -8.28 -7.60
C ASP A 77 -1.38 -9.28 -6.44
N ARG A 78 -0.23 -9.34 -5.75
CA ARG A 78 -0.03 -10.19 -4.57
C ARG A 78 -0.93 -9.81 -3.38
N ILE A 79 -1.14 -8.51 -3.17
CA ILE A 79 -2.01 -8.01 -2.09
C ILE A 79 -3.48 -8.28 -2.45
N LEU A 80 -3.86 -8.07 -3.71
CA LEU A 80 -5.19 -8.39 -4.21
C LEU A 80 -5.47 -9.90 -4.11
N GLU A 81 -4.52 -10.75 -4.49
CA GLU A 81 -4.61 -12.21 -4.36
C GLU A 81 -4.85 -12.62 -2.90
N LEU A 82 -4.09 -12.04 -1.96
CA LEU A 82 -4.27 -12.28 -0.53
C LEU A 82 -5.66 -11.87 -0.04
N LEU A 83 -6.15 -10.70 -0.44
CA LEU A 83 -7.46 -10.20 -0.02
C LEU A 83 -8.61 -11.02 -0.63
N SER A 84 -8.41 -11.60 -1.81
CA SER A 84 -9.45 -12.40 -2.49
C SER A 84 -9.92 -13.61 -1.67
N GLY A 85 -9.02 -14.23 -0.91
CA GLY A 85 -9.33 -15.41 -0.09
C GLY A 85 -9.81 -15.10 1.33
N GLY A 86 -9.44 -13.94 1.89
CA GLY A 86 -9.68 -13.61 3.30
C GLY A 86 -10.63 -12.44 3.55
N ALA A 87 -10.80 -11.53 2.58
CA ALA A 87 -11.65 -10.36 2.69
C ALA A 87 -12.05 -9.78 1.31
N PRO A 88 -13.04 -10.40 0.63
CA PRO A 88 -13.47 -9.99 -0.71
C PRO A 88 -13.96 -8.55 -0.81
N ASP A 89 -14.58 -8.02 0.25
CA ASP A 89 -15.02 -6.63 0.34
C ASP A 89 -13.87 -5.63 0.19
N LEU A 90 -12.74 -5.94 0.85
CA LEU A 90 -11.53 -5.13 0.78
C LEU A 90 -10.80 -5.28 -0.53
N HIS A 91 -10.79 -6.49 -1.09
CA HIS A 91 -10.25 -6.75 -2.41
C HIS A 91 -10.91 -5.83 -3.44
N ASP A 92 -12.24 -5.77 -3.47
CA ASP A 92 -12.98 -4.98 -4.45
C ASP A 92 -12.77 -3.48 -4.23
N ALA A 93 -12.76 -3.03 -2.97
CA ALA A 93 -12.48 -1.64 -2.62
C ALA A 93 -11.07 -1.20 -3.04
N LEU A 94 -10.04 -2.01 -2.75
CA LEU A 94 -8.66 -1.74 -3.15
C LEU A 94 -8.51 -1.73 -4.67
N LYS A 95 -9.04 -2.76 -5.34
CA LYS A 95 -8.99 -2.88 -6.81
C LYS A 95 -9.62 -1.66 -7.50
N LYS A 96 -10.75 -1.18 -6.99
CA LYS A 96 -11.43 0.01 -7.51
C LYS A 96 -10.59 1.28 -7.33
N ASN A 97 -10.01 1.50 -6.14
CA ASN A 97 -9.18 2.66 -5.87
C ASN A 97 -7.90 2.67 -6.74
N LEU A 98 -7.27 1.52 -6.94
CA LEU A 98 -6.11 1.38 -7.82
C LEU A 98 -6.47 1.62 -9.29
N ALA A 99 -7.64 1.15 -9.75
CA ALA A 99 -8.11 1.40 -11.11
C ALA A 99 -8.37 2.90 -11.36
N ASP A 100 -9.06 3.59 -10.44
CA ASP A 100 -9.30 5.04 -10.50
C ASP A 100 -7.98 5.81 -10.52
N HIS A 101 -7.02 5.43 -9.67
CA HIS A 101 -5.69 6.04 -9.66
C HIS A 101 -4.99 5.94 -11.01
N ARG A 102 -4.96 4.74 -11.62
CA ARG A 102 -4.34 4.51 -12.93
C ARG A 102 -5.00 5.35 -14.03
N GLU A 103 -6.32 5.47 -14.03
CA GLU A 103 -7.05 6.30 -14.99
C GLU A 103 -6.75 7.80 -14.81
N ARG A 104 -6.75 8.29 -13.57
CA ARG A 104 -6.43 9.68 -13.25
C ARG A 104 -4.98 10.02 -13.59
N ARG A 105 -4.03 9.10 -13.32
CA ARG A 105 -2.63 9.26 -13.70
C ARG A 105 -2.48 9.33 -15.21
N ARG A 106 -3.07 8.40 -15.96
CA ARG A 106 -3.05 8.43 -17.43
C ARG A 106 -3.55 9.76 -17.99
N THR A 107 -4.64 10.28 -17.42
CA THR A 107 -5.19 11.59 -17.82
C THR A 107 -4.22 12.73 -17.51
N LEU A 108 -3.51 12.68 -16.39
CA LEU A 108 -2.50 13.66 -16.02
C LEU A 108 -1.29 13.60 -16.96
N ASP A 109 -0.83 12.39 -17.31
CA ASP A 109 0.26 12.14 -18.25
C ASP A 109 -0.08 12.73 -19.62
N ASP A 110 -1.24 12.35 -20.19
CA ASP A 110 -1.68 12.78 -21.51
C ASP A 110 -1.76 14.31 -21.61
N LYS A 111 -2.42 14.96 -20.63
CA LYS A 111 -2.52 16.43 -20.57
C LYS A 111 -1.18 17.12 -20.44
N THR A 112 -0.25 16.53 -19.69
CA THR A 112 1.09 17.09 -19.50
C THR A 112 1.90 16.97 -20.77
N VAL A 113 1.87 15.81 -21.43
CA VAL A 113 2.55 15.58 -22.71
C VAL A 113 2.03 16.55 -23.77
N GLU A 114 0.72 16.74 -23.87
CA GLU A 114 0.12 17.70 -24.81
C GLU A 114 0.60 19.13 -24.56
N ARG A 115 0.55 19.59 -23.31
CA ARG A 115 1.04 20.92 -22.91
C ARG A 115 2.53 21.11 -23.24
N LEU A 116 3.37 20.14 -22.89
CA LEU A 116 4.81 20.21 -23.17
C LEU A 116 5.10 20.20 -24.67
N ARG A 117 4.32 19.46 -25.47
CA ARG A 117 4.41 19.52 -26.95
C ARG A 117 4.06 20.91 -27.47
N ASP A 118 3.02 21.56 -26.94
CA ASP A 118 2.65 22.92 -27.32
C ASP A 118 3.74 23.94 -27.00
N GLU A 119 4.38 23.82 -25.84
CA GLU A 119 5.49 24.68 -25.44
C GLU A 119 6.69 24.50 -26.38
N LEU A 120 7.09 23.26 -26.65
CA LEU A 120 8.17 22.96 -27.60
C LEU A 120 7.86 23.47 -29.02
N ARG A 121 6.62 23.31 -29.49
CA ARG A 121 6.19 23.87 -30.79
C ARG A 121 6.36 25.39 -30.85
N ARG A 122 6.02 26.12 -29.78
CA ARG A 122 6.20 27.58 -29.72
C ARG A 122 7.68 27.99 -29.74
N GLU A 123 8.56 27.11 -29.28
CA GLU A 123 10.02 27.28 -29.36
C GLU A 123 10.60 26.83 -30.72
N GLY A 124 9.76 26.40 -31.67
CA GLY A 124 10.17 25.91 -32.98
C GLY A 124 10.70 24.47 -32.97
N ILE A 125 10.52 23.73 -31.87
CA ILE A 125 10.89 22.33 -31.74
C ILE A 125 9.66 21.48 -32.08
N GLU A 126 9.68 20.88 -33.27
CA GLU A 126 8.57 20.09 -33.80
C GLU A 126 9.04 18.80 -34.50
N GLY A 127 8.10 17.90 -34.77
CA GLY A 127 8.35 16.63 -35.44
C GLY A 127 7.85 15.41 -34.66
N SER A 128 7.60 14.32 -35.37
CA SER A 128 7.07 13.06 -34.80
C SER A 128 8.04 12.37 -33.83
N ALA A 129 9.33 12.71 -33.88
CA ALA A 129 10.35 12.20 -32.97
C ALA A 129 10.40 12.96 -31.63
N VAL A 130 9.66 14.07 -31.47
CA VAL A 130 9.64 14.83 -30.23
C VAL A 130 8.78 14.12 -29.18
N ALA A 131 9.45 13.55 -28.18
CA ALA A 131 8.83 12.90 -27.03
C ALA A 131 9.14 13.72 -25.75
N PRO A 132 8.23 14.64 -25.34
CA PRO A 132 8.42 15.35 -24.08
C PRO A 132 8.41 14.38 -22.91
N ASN A 133 9.14 14.73 -21.85
CA ASN A 133 9.23 13.94 -20.64
C ASN A 133 8.50 14.65 -19.48
N PRO A 134 7.27 14.22 -19.12
CA PRO A 134 6.51 14.76 -17.99
C PRO A 134 7.25 14.74 -16.66
N GLU A 135 8.08 13.73 -16.39
CA GLU A 135 8.81 13.56 -15.12
C GLU A 135 9.77 14.72 -14.82
N ARG A 136 10.19 15.46 -15.85
CA ARG A 136 11.08 16.63 -15.69
C ARG A 136 10.31 17.91 -15.33
N ASP A 137 8.99 17.93 -15.54
CA ASP A 137 8.13 19.06 -15.24
C ASP A 137 7.77 19.11 -13.74
N SER A 138 8.02 20.25 -13.09
CA SER A 138 7.77 20.37 -11.65
C SER A 138 6.28 20.33 -11.31
N ALA A 139 5.44 20.97 -12.11
CA ALA A 139 3.99 21.01 -11.87
C ALA A 139 3.35 19.62 -12.03
N TYR A 140 3.85 18.81 -12.96
CA TYR A 140 3.47 17.40 -13.10
C TYR A 140 3.86 16.60 -11.86
N ARG A 141 5.11 16.71 -11.39
CA ARG A 141 5.56 15.99 -10.18
C ARG A 141 4.74 16.35 -8.95
N GLU A 142 4.37 17.62 -8.79
CA GLU A 142 3.50 18.08 -7.70
C GLU A 142 2.12 17.45 -7.79
N ARG A 143 1.48 17.50 -8.96
CA ARG A 143 0.15 16.90 -9.19
C ARG A 143 0.15 15.39 -9.03
N LEU A 144 1.21 14.71 -9.45
CA LEU A 144 1.37 13.26 -9.26
C LEU A 144 1.50 12.94 -7.77
N ALA A 145 2.27 13.72 -7.02
CA ALA A 145 2.39 13.57 -5.57
C ALA A 145 1.06 13.82 -4.84
N ASP A 146 0.26 14.81 -5.26
CA ASP A 146 -1.11 15.03 -4.77
C ASP A 146 -2.00 13.82 -5.05
N LEU A 147 -2.00 13.34 -6.29
CA LEU A 147 -2.77 12.17 -6.69
C LEU A 147 -2.42 10.93 -5.86
N ARG A 148 -1.13 10.67 -5.63
CA ARG A 148 -0.68 9.58 -4.77
C ARG A 148 -1.21 9.74 -3.33
N ARG A 149 -1.10 10.94 -2.75
CA ARG A 149 -1.61 11.22 -1.39
C ARG A 149 -3.11 10.98 -1.27
N GLU A 150 -3.89 11.51 -2.22
CA GLU A 150 -5.33 11.31 -2.26
C GLU A 150 -5.72 9.83 -2.36
N THR A 151 -5.04 9.09 -3.23
CA THR A 151 -5.29 7.66 -3.40
C THR A 151 -4.96 6.89 -2.13
N MET A 152 -3.82 7.17 -1.49
CA MET A 152 -3.47 6.52 -0.22
C MET A 152 -4.48 6.83 0.88
N ALA A 153 -4.94 8.07 1.01
CA ALA A 153 -5.97 8.43 1.99
C ALA A 153 -7.29 7.67 1.75
N ARG A 154 -7.68 7.44 0.50
CA ARG A 154 -8.85 6.61 0.17
C ARG A 154 -8.64 5.14 0.51
N ILE A 155 -7.44 4.60 0.28
CA ILE A 155 -7.08 3.23 0.62
C ILE A 155 -7.09 3.03 2.15
N GLU A 156 -6.50 3.95 2.90
CA GLU A 156 -6.52 3.96 4.38
C GLU A 156 -7.93 4.08 4.96
N ALA A 157 -8.85 4.74 4.25
CA ALA A 157 -10.23 4.87 4.71
C ALA A 157 -11.06 3.59 4.52
N VAL A 158 -10.67 2.72 3.57
CA VAL A 158 -11.35 1.45 3.31
C VAL A 158 -10.66 0.25 3.96
N LEU A 159 -9.38 0.38 4.33
CA LEU A 159 -8.60 -0.64 5.02
C LEU A 159 -8.53 -0.39 6.55
#